data_AF-A0A5C8E7R9-F1
#
_entry.id   AF-A0A5C8E7R9-F1
#
_cell.length_a   1.000
_cell.length_b   1.000
_cell.length_c   1.000
_cell.angle_alpha   90.00
_cell.angle_beta   90.00
_cell.angle_gamma   90.00
#
_symmetry.space_group_name_H-M   'P 1'
#
loop_
_entity.id
_entity.type
_entity.pdbx_description
1 polymer ?
#
loop_
_entity_poly.entity_id
_entity_poly.type
_entity_poly.pdbx_seq_one_letter_code
_entity_poly.pdbx_strand_id
1 'polypeptide(L)'
;MKTKKFGKIHTYSLLLVFLFIAIISCNKNPYNDNSRLLGTWENKQQTYTETYIYDGITFTSSGSYKMKVKSIIWSSDASGIIYGKYTENTYSPSVVGKYYAVSFKDLTDTSISISGAFKGGKMAADTLVEAITEFTINNGYYSLYSSCKKVK
;
A
#
# COMPACT_ATOMS: atom_id res chain seq x y z
N MET A 1 -13.76 31.75 34.81
CA MET A 1 -13.31 30.43 34.31
C MET A 1 -14.13 30.12 33.04
N LYS A 2 -13.52 30.17 31.83
CA LYS A 2 -14.24 29.93 30.56
C LYS A 2 -14.06 28.46 30.15
N THR A 3 -15.12 27.67 30.20
CA THR A 3 -15.15 26.30 29.68
C THR A 3 -15.11 26.33 28.14
N LYS A 4 -14.03 25.81 27.55
CA LYS A 4 -13.94 25.54 26.11
C LYS A 4 -14.89 24.39 25.77
N LYS A 5 -15.92 24.65 24.97
CA LYS A 5 -16.72 23.61 24.33
C LYS A 5 -15.85 22.93 23.29
N PHE A 6 -15.55 21.64 23.48
CA PHE A 6 -14.95 20.81 22.44
C PHE A 6 -15.95 20.70 21.29
N GLY A 7 -15.56 21.24 20.13
CA GLY A 7 -16.33 21.14 18.89
C GLY A 7 -16.51 19.69 18.51
N LYS A 8 -17.76 19.33 18.24
CA LYS A 8 -18.19 18.02 17.74
C LYS A 8 -17.73 17.90 16.29
N ILE A 9 -16.58 17.28 16.05
CA ILE A 9 -16.06 16.92 14.73
C ILE A 9 -15.61 15.46 14.92
N HIS A 10 -16.20 14.46 14.28
CA HIS A 10 -15.71 13.89 13.02
C HIS A 10 -16.66 12.80 12.46
N THR A 11 -17.98 12.87 12.69
CA THR A 11 -18.89 11.82 12.17
C THR A 11 -19.07 11.89 10.65
N TYR A 12 -18.95 13.07 10.03
CA TYR A 12 -19.13 13.24 8.58
C TYR A 12 -17.96 12.73 7.74
N SER A 13 -16.73 12.71 8.29
CA SER A 13 -15.55 12.24 7.58
C SER A 13 -15.52 10.71 7.48
N LEU A 14 -15.99 10.00 8.51
CA LEU A 14 -16.03 8.53 8.52
C LEU A 14 -17.12 7.97 7.59
N LEU A 15 -18.28 8.62 7.53
CA LEU A 15 -19.40 8.24 6.66
C LEU A 15 -19.08 8.36 5.17
N LEU A 16 -18.27 9.35 4.76
CA LEU A 16 -17.79 9.47 3.39
C LEU A 16 -16.85 8.33 3.00
N VAL A 17 -15.96 7.89 3.90
CA VAL A 17 -15.07 6.74 3.65
C VAL A 17 -15.88 5.45 3.41
N PHE A 18 -16.93 5.20 4.20
CA PHE A 18 -17.81 4.04 3.99
C PHE A 18 -18.58 4.11 2.66
N LEU A 19 -18.98 5.32 2.22
CA LEU A 19 -19.66 5.49 0.94
C LEU A 19 -18.74 5.16 -0.25
N PHE A 20 -17.46 5.54 -0.21
CA PHE A 20 -16.50 5.15 -1.25
C PHE A 20 -16.21 3.64 -1.25
N ILE A 21 -16.14 2.99 -0.08
CA ILE A 21 -15.93 1.53 0.02
C ILE A 21 -17.13 0.76 -0.58
N ALA A 22 -18.36 1.22 -0.35
CA ALA A 22 -19.56 0.55 -0.84
C ALA A 22 -19.73 0.65 -2.37
N ILE A 23 -19.36 1.78 -2.99
CA ILE A 23 -19.47 1.95 -4.44
C ILE A 23 -18.43 1.07 -5.18
N ILE A 24 -17.24 0.88 -4.61
CA ILE A 24 -16.23 -0.07 -5.12
C ILE A 24 -16.70 -1.52 -4.96
N SER A 25 -17.50 -1.82 -3.94
CA SER A 25 -18.01 -3.18 -3.68
C SER A 25 -19.12 -3.63 -4.64
N CYS A 26 -19.82 -2.72 -5.32
CA CYS A 26 -20.91 -3.06 -6.25
C CYS A 26 -20.49 -3.02 -7.74
N ASN A 27 -19.44 -2.29 -8.10
CA ASN A 27 -18.77 -2.52 -9.38
C ASN A 27 -17.72 -3.60 -9.15
N LYS A 28 -17.99 -4.84 -9.56
CA LYS A 28 -16.91 -5.77 -9.89
C LYS A 28 -16.09 -5.10 -10.98
N ASN A 29 -15.09 -4.33 -10.59
CA ASN A 29 -14.11 -3.79 -11.50
C ASN A 29 -13.53 -5.01 -12.22
N PRO A 30 -13.69 -5.16 -13.55
CA PRO A 30 -13.15 -6.32 -14.26
C PRO A 30 -11.62 -6.44 -14.09
N TYR A 31 -10.97 -5.38 -13.60
CA TYR A 31 -9.54 -5.29 -13.34
C TYR A 31 -9.11 -5.58 -11.90
N ASN A 32 -10.02 -6.00 -11.01
CA ASN A 32 -9.67 -6.44 -9.64
C ASN A 32 -8.95 -7.83 -9.62
N ASP A 33 -8.45 -8.27 -10.77
CA ASP A 33 -7.67 -9.49 -10.88
C ASP A 33 -6.24 -9.25 -10.42
N ASN A 34 -6.01 -9.55 -9.13
CA ASN A 34 -4.70 -9.49 -8.52
C ASN A 34 -3.70 -10.46 -9.17
N SER A 35 -4.13 -11.37 -10.07
CA SER A 35 -3.25 -12.26 -10.82
C SER A 35 -2.17 -11.50 -11.61
N ARG A 36 -2.49 -10.29 -12.11
CA ARG A 36 -1.55 -9.46 -12.87
C ARG A 36 -0.34 -9.02 -12.03
N LEU A 37 -0.54 -8.83 -10.73
CA LEU A 37 0.52 -8.50 -9.78
C LEU A 37 1.39 -9.70 -9.42
N LEU A 38 0.93 -10.94 -9.64
CA LEU A 38 1.66 -12.15 -9.26
C LEU A 38 3.01 -12.22 -9.95
N GLY A 39 4.02 -12.63 -9.17
CA GLY A 39 5.36 -12.92 -9.65
C GLY A 39 6.42 -12.05 -8.99
N THR A 40 7.58 -12.04 -9.63
CA THR A 40 8.77 -11.33 -9.18
C THR A 40 9.02 -10.12 -10.07
N TRP A 41 9.26 -8.98 -9.45
CA TRP A 41 9.46 -7.68 -10.07
C TRP A 41 10.81 -7.12 -9.65
N GLU A 42 11.67 -6.84 -10.63
CA GLU A 42 13.03 -6.37 -10.37
C GLU A 42 13.25 -4.98 -10.94
N ASN A 43 13.76 -4.09 -10.10
CA ASN A 43 14.40 -2.85 -10.55
C ASN A 43 15.92 -3.08 -10.53
N LYS A 44 16.48 -3.40 -11.70
CA LYS A 44 17.92 -3.60 -11.87
C LYS A 44 18.61 -2.24 -12.02
N GLN A 45 19.36 -1.85 -11.00
CA GLN A 45 20.25 -0.70 -11.02
C GLN A 45 21.67 -1.17 -11.33
N GLN A 46 22.57 -0.23 -11.64
CA GLN A 46 23.96 -0.56 -12.00
C GLN A 46 24.71 -1.26 -10.84
N THR A 47 24.39 -0.91 -9.59
CA THR A 47 25.12 -1.34 -8.39
C THR A 47 24.33 -2.25 -7.47
N TYR A 48 23.02 -2.39 -7.66
CA TYR A 48 22.16 -3.25 -6.86
C TYR A 48 20.89 -3.63 -7.62
N THR A 49 20.16 -4.62 -7.13
CA THR A 49 18.83 -4.98 -7.65
C THR A 49 17.84 -4.96 -6.50
N GLU A 50 16.74 -4.23 -6.70
CA GLU A 50 15.58 -4.31 -5.81
C GLU A 50 14.65 -5.40 -6.35
N THR A 51 14.27 -6.35 -5.50
CA THR A 51 13.39 -7.45 -5.88
C THR A 51 12.12 -7.40 -5.03
N TYR A 52 10.97 -7.30 -5.69
CA TYR A 52 9.65 -7.35 -5.07
C TYR A 52 8.91 -8.60 -5.54
N ILE A 53 8.27 -9.33 -4.63
CA ILE A 53 7.58 -10.58 -4.94
C ILE A 53 6.18 -10.51 -4.37
N TYR A 54 5.18 -10.81 -5.19
CA TYR A 54 3.80 -11.04 -4.73
C TYR A 54 3.34 -12.44 -5.14
N ASP A 55 2.99 -13.25 -4.14
CA ASP A 55 2.55 -14.65 -4.33
C ASP A 55 1.03 -14.83 -4.24
N GLY A 56 0.26 -13.74 -4.15
CA GLY A 56 -1.19 -13.74 -3.95
C GLY A 56 -1.59 -13.50 -2.49
N ILE A 57 -0.70 -13.75 -1.53
CA ILE A 57 -0.95 -13.67 -0.08
C ILE A 57 0.07 -12.74 0.61
N THR A 58 1.31 -12.78 0.17
CA THR A 58 2.46 -12.12 0.78
C THR A 58 3.10 -11.20 -0.25
N PHE A 59 3.42 -9.99 0.18
CA PHE A 59 4.28 -9.09 -0.57
C PHE A 59 5.64 -9.02 0.13
N THR A 60 6.71 -9.30 -0.61
CA THR A 60 8.08 -9.34 -0.12
C THR A 60 8.92 -8.30 -0.86
N SER A 61 9.61 -7.45 -0.13
CA SER A 61 10.77 -6.69 -0.64
C SER A 61 12.03 -7.41 -0.15
N SER A 62 12.72 -8.09 -1.07
CA SER A 62 13.84 -8.97 -0.75
C SER A 62 14.94 -8.21 -0.01
N GLY A 63 15.43 -8.77 1.09
CA GLY A 63 16.44 -8.13 1.95
C GLY A 63 15.95 -6.92 2.76
N SER A 64 14.65 -6.61 2.73
CA SER A 64 14.08 -5.46 3.44
C SER A 64 12.92 -5.85 4.35
N TYR A 65 11.77 -6.23 3.79
CA TYR A 65 10.57 -6.53 4.59
C TYR A 65 9.65 -7.54 3.90
N LYS A 66 8.77 -8.14 4.70
CA LYS A 66 7.65 -8.95 4.22
C LYS A 66 6.36 -8.50 4.89
N MET A 67 5.27 -8.52 4.14
CA MET A 67 3.94 -8.27 4.68
C MET A 67 2.93 -9.31 4.18
N LYS A 68 2.07 -9.77 5.08
CA LYS A 68 0.88 -10.53 4.71
C LYS A 68 -0.17 -9.54 4.21
N VAL A 69 -0.53 -9.63 2.94
CA VAL A 69 -1.50 -8.76 2.28
C VAL A 69 -2.88 -8.95 2.91
N LYS A 70 -3.58 -7.84 3.12
CA LYS A 70 -4.91 -7.77 3.75
C LYS A 70 -5.95 -7.11 2.86
N SER A 71 -5.53 -6.14 2.06
CA SER A 71 -6.40 -5.47 1.09
C SER A 71 -5.56 -4.96 -0.06
N ILE A 72 -6.14 -4.94 -1.26
CA ILE A 72 -5.61 -4.23 -2.41
C ILE A 72 -6.72 -3.31 -2.88
N ILE A 73 -6.45 -2.01 -2.88
CA ILE A 73 -7.40 -0.99 -3.32
C ILE A 73 -6.89 -0.45 -4.65
N TRP A 74 -7.60 -0.80 -5.72
CA TRP A 74 -7.31 -0.33 -7.07
C TRP A 74 -7.88 1.07 -7.29
N SER A 75 -7.08 1.96 -7.87
CA SER A 75 -7.49 3.31 -8.28
C SER A 75 -7.70 3.43 -9.79
N SER A 76 -7.12 2.52 -10.57
CA SER A 76 -7.40 2.33 -12.00
C SER A 76 -7.19 0.87 -12.39
N ASP A 77 -7.20 0.55 -13.68
CA ASP A 77 -6.82 -0.74 -14.26
C ASP A 77 -5.32 -1.08 -14.10
N ALA A 78 -4.48 -0.09 -13.82
CA ALA A 78 -3.02 -0.22 -13.80
C ALA A 78 -2.37 0.36 -12.52
N SER A 79 -3.17 0.84 -11.56
CA SER A 79 -2.68 1.52 -10.35
C SER A 79 -3.50 1.19 -9.12
N GLY A 80 -2.85 1.19 -7.95
CA GLY A 80 -3.49 0.91 -6.68
C GLY A 80 -2.52 0.93 -5.50
N ILE A 81 -3.01 0.47 -4.35
CA ILE A 81 -2.24 0.36 -3.11
C ILE A 81 -2.51 -1.01 -2.46
N ILE A 82 -1.43 -1.72 -2.16
CA ILE A 82 -1.43 -2.98 -1.41
C ILE A 82 -1.23 -2.64 0.07
N TYR A 83 -2.19 -3.04 0.91
CA TYR A 83 -2.10 -2.90 2.36
C TYR A 83 -1.86 -4.26 3.00
N GLY A 84 -0.90 -4.33 3.92
CA GLY A 84 -0.51 -5.58 4.56
C GLY A 84 -0.04 -5.38 5.99
N LYS A 85 0.03 -6.48 6.74
CA LYS A 85 0.63 -6.50 8.09
C LYS A 85 2.06 -6.99 7.97
N TYR A 86 3.03 -6.24 8.48
CA TYR A 86 4.42 -6.67 8.51
C TYR A 86 4.55 -8.00 9.24
N THR A 87 5.21 -8.96 8.61
CA THR A 87 5.65 -10.21 9.22
C THR A 87 7.15 -10.19 9.48
N GLU A 88 7.91 -9.44 8.69
CA GLU A 88 9.36 -9.24 8.81
C GLU A 88 9.72 -7.80 8.40
N ASN A 89 10.69 -7.19 9.07
CA ASN A 89 11.32 -5.94 8.65
C ASN A 89 12.76 -5.88 9.19
N THR A 90 13.73 -5.80 8.29
CA THR A 90 15.17 -5.88 8.59
C THR A 90 15.68 -4.60 9.23
N TYR A 91 15.22 -3.44 8.75
CA TYR A 91 15.72 -2.13 9.17
C TYR A 91 14.96 -1.54 10.36
N SER A 92 13.70 -1.97 10.56
CA SER A 92 12.83 -1.51 11.63
C SER A 92 12.06 -2.67 12.29
N PRO A 93 12.71 -3.55 13.07
CA PRO A 93 12.03 -4.71 13.67
C PRO A 93 10.82 -4.35 14.56
N SER A 94 10.81 -3.15 15.14
CA SER A 94 9.71 -2.64 15.99
C SER A 94 8.38 -2.44 15.26
N VAL A 95 8.37 -2.41 13.92
CA VAL A 95 7.14 -2.30 13.14
C VAL A 95 6.54 -3.67 12.76
N VAL A 96 7.21 -4.78 13.10
CA VAL A 96 6.64 -6.12 12.88
C VAL A 96 5.33 -6.23 13.66
N GLY A 97 4.29 -6.73 12.99
CA GLY A 97 2.94 -6.76 13.53
C GLY A 97 2.12 -5.47 13.33
N LYS A 98 2.69 -4.42 12.77
CA LYS A 98 1.96 -3.21 12.34
C LYS A 98 1.57 -3.29 10.86
N TYR A 99 0.72 -2.38 10.43
CA TYR A 99 0.22 -2.29 9.06
C TYR A 99 1.06 -1.33 8.21
N TYR A 100 1.21 -1.69 6.94
CA TYR A 100 1.97 -0.96 5.94
C TYR A 100 1.21 -0.86 4.62
N ALA A 101 1.73 -0.04 3.71
CA ALA A 101 1.18 0.13 2.39
C ALA A 101 2.28 0.25 1.32
N VAL A 102 2.00 -0.30 0.16
CA VAL A 102 2.84 -0.23 -1.04
C VAL A 102 1.96 0.23 -2.20
N SER A 103 2.25 1.39 -2.76
CA SER A 103 1.60 1.87 -3.97
C SER A 103 2.24 1.25 -5.20
N PHE A 104 1.41 0.95 -6.20
CA PHE A 104 1.86 0.60 -7.53
C PHE A 104 1.12 1.43 -8.58
N LYS A 105 1.78 1.66 -9.72
CA LYS A 105 1.22 2.30 -10.91
C LYS A 105 1.89 1.78 -12.18
N ASP A 106 1.33 2.14 -13.33
CA ASP A 106 1.84 1.78 -14.66
C ASP A 106 1.99 0.25 -14.85
N LEU A 107 1.10 -0.53 -14.22
CA LEU A 107 1.11 -1.98 -14.31
C LEU A 107 0.75 -2.45 -15.73
N THR A 108 1.69 -3.18 -16.33
CA THR A 108 1.52 -3.95 -17.56
C THR A 108 1.87 -5.41 -17.29
N ASP A 109 1.79 -6.27 -18.31
CA ASP A 109 2.17 -7.68 -18.17
C ASP A 109 3.68 -7.87 -17.86
N THR A 110 4.51 -6.85 -18.12
CA THR A 110 5.97 -6.94 -18.01
C THR A 110 6.62 -5.81 -17.22
N SER A 111 5.87 -4.80 -16.79
CA SER A 111 6.40 -3.66 -16.01
C SER A 111 5.44 -3.19 -14.93
N ILE A 112 6.01 -2.59 -13.88
CA ILE A 112 5.28 -1.95 -12.80
C ILE A 112 6.18 -0.89 -12.13
N SER A 113 5.60 0.20 -11.66
CA SER A 113 6.27 1.15 -10.77
C SER A 113 5.81 0.93 -9.34
N ILE A 114 6.72 0.69 -8.40
CA ILE A 114 6.40 0.34 -6.99
C ILE A 114 6.97 1.39 -6.03
N SER A 115 6.20 1.80 -5.02
CA SER A 115 6.65 2.69 -3.96
C SER A 115 6.12 2.25 -2.59
N GLY A 116 7.00 2.07 -1.62
CA GLY A 116 6.60 1.85 -0.23
C GLY A 116 6.16 3.17 0.43
N ALA A 117 5.14 3.12 1.29
CA ALA A 117 4.70 4.30 2.03
C ALA A 117 5.80 4.81 2.97
N PHE A 118 6.19 6.07 2.84
CA PHE A 118 7.10 6.72 3.77
C PHE A 118 6.92 8.24 3.76
N LYS A 119 6.70 8.83 4.94
CA LYS A 119 6.65 10.29 5.11
C LYS A 119 7.14 10.66 6.51
N GLY A 120 8.19 11.48 6.59
CA GLY A 120 8.70 12.00 7.86
C GLY A 120 9.04 10.92 8.90
N GLY A 121 9.55 9.77 8.46
CA GLY A 121 9.86 8.63 9.34
C GLY A 121 8.69 7.69 9.65
N LYS A 122 7.46 8.04 9.26
CA LYS A 122 6.28 7.18 9.48
C LYS A 122 6.15 6.16 8.35
N MET A 123 6.17 4.89 8.73
CA MET A 123 6.10 3.73 7.83
C MET A 123 5.28 2.57 8.41
N ALA A 124 4.44 2.83 9.41
CA ALA A 124 3.61 1.81 10.04
C ALA A 124 2.41 2.43 10.76
N ALA A 125 1.30 1.70 10.79
CA ALA A 125 0.05 2.04 11.49
C ALA A 125 -0.41 0.87 12.36
N ASP A 126 -1.13 1.14 13.45
CA ASP A 126 -1.49 0.08 14.41
C ASP A 126 -2.68 -0.76 13.92
N THR A 127 -3.50 -0.21 13.02
CA THR A 127 -4.66 -0.90 12.44
C THR A 127 -4.72 -0.80 10.93
N LEU A 128 -5.44 -1.73 10.28
CA LEU A 128 -5.66 -1.69 8.84
C LEU A 128 -6.42 -0.42 8.40
N VAL A 129 -7.42 0.00 9.19
CA VAL A 129 -8.24 1.18 8.89
C VAL A 129 -7.39 2.45 8.95
N GLU A 130 -6.52 2.56 9.95
CA GLU A 130 -5.56 3.67 10.04
C GLU A 130 -4.62 3.66 8.83
N ALA A 131 -4.05 2.50 8.46
CA ALA A 131 -3.17 2.38 7.29
C ALA A 131 -3.86 2.85 5.99
N ILE A 132 -5.10 2.43 5.75
CA ILE A 132 -5.89 2.80 4.56
C ILE A 132 -6.19 4.31 4.53
N THR A 133 -6.44 4.90 5.70
CA THR A 133 -6.77 6.32 5.80
C THR A 133 -5.52 7.21 5.68
N GLU A 134 -4.41 6.75 6.25
CA GLU A 134 -3.17 7.51 6.36
C GLU A 134 -2.27 7.37 5.13
N PHE A 135 -2.00 6.14 4.68
CA PHE A 135 -1.00 5.86 3.65
C PHE A 135 -1.59 5.99 2.25
N THR A 136 -1.89 7.23 1.86
CA THR A 136 -2.49 7.57 0.57
C THR A 136 -1.58 8.45 -0.27
N ILE A 137 -1.84 8.48 -1.58
CA ILE A 137 -1.15 9.37 -2.53
C ILE A 137 -1.39 10.83 -2.15
N ASN A 138 -2.63 11.21 -1.84
CA ASN A 138 -3.01 12.57 -1.46
C ASN A 138 -2.33 13.02 -0.15
N ASN A 139 -2.09 12.10 0.77
CA ASN A 139 -1.35 12.39 2.00
C ASN A 139 0.17 12.48 1.78
N GLY A 140 0.66 12.20 0.56
CA GLY A 140 2.06 12.38 0.17
C GLY A 140 3.01 11.29 0.66
N TYR A 141 2.53 10.05 0.84
CA TYR A 141 3.34 8.93 1.33
C TYR A 141 4.18 8.23 0.27
N TYR A 142 4.02 8.55 -1.02
CA TYR A 142 4.66 7.83 -2.12
C TYR A 142 5.42 8.81 -3.02
N SER A 143 6.71 8.98 -2.77
CA SER A 143 7.55 9.97 -3.48
C SER A 143 8.52 9.35 -4.48
N LEU A 144 9.09 8.18 -4.16
CA LEU A 144 10.07 7.49 -5.00
C LEU A 144 9.50 6.17 -5.48
N TYR A 145 9.46 5.97 -6.80
CA TYR A 145 8.98 4.76 -7.44
C TYR A 145 10.13 4.01 -8.10
N SER A 146 10.21 2.72 -7.80
CA SER A 146 11.11 1.78 -8.45
C SER A 146 10.45 1.27 -9.73
N SER A 147 11.05 1.60 -10.87
CA SER A 147 10.61 1.12 -12.19
C SER A 147 11.06 -0.33 -12.39
N CYS A 148 10.15 -1.26 -12.14
CA CYS A 148 10.44 -2.69 -12.15
C CYS A 148 10.04 -3.37 -13.47
N LYS A 149 10.73 -4.46 -13.79
CA LYS A 149 10.38 -5.41 -14.85
C LYS A 149 10.03 -6.76 -14.25
N LYS A 150 9.09 -7.46 -14.87
CA LYS A 150 8.72 -8.82 -14.47
C LYS A 150 9.85 -9.78 -14.81
N VAL A 151 10.25 -10.60 -13.84
CA VAL A 151 11.14 -11.74 -14.08
C VAL A 151 10.32 -12.84 -14.75
N LYS A 152 10.84 -13.38 -15.85
CA LYS A 152 10.20 -14.48 -16.59
C LYS A 152 10.37 -15.80 -15.88
#